data_AF-A0A1M6UVL8-F1
#
_entry.id   AF-A0A1M6UVL8-F1
#
_cell.length_a   1.000
_cell.length_b   1.000
_cell.length_c   1.000
_cell.angle_alpha   90.00
_cell.angle_beta   90.00
_cell.angle_gamma   90.00
#
_symmetry.space_group_name_H-M   'P 1'
#
loop_
_entity.id
_entity.type
_entity.pdbx_description
1 polymer ?
#
loop_
_entity_poly.entity_id
_entity_poly.type
_entity_poly.pdbx_seq_one_letter_code
_entity_poly.pdbx_strand_id
1 'polypeptide(L)'
;MKARAAAGEIQPGTLYVADTQTAGRGRHERTWASPAGQNLYFNILIPLEGIPLASAPQVTQVAALTFAEVFKSLQDESNAHGLGNQSVGKVTVKWPNDILCGKSKFCGILAEVVYVNQVQHDSSGQVHPAISMGVGINVNSSPLDYAHLGRAVTTLKDICGQKINREKLLQMLIANLERAIGQFRAFGIRPWVAAWKRMDQFIGARGTIVVNNRCTDQNRESGDGAIKKNGTILDMQEDGSLLFKCDDGTVETVYSADLEI
;
A
#
# COMPACT_ATOMS: atom_id res chain seq x y z
N MET A 1 -10.33 13.27 3.49
CA MET A 1 -11.20 12.08 3.63
C MET A 1 -11.56 11.81 5.08
N LYS A 2 -10.60 11.48 5.97
CA LYS A 2 -10.87 11.11 7.38
C LYS A 2 -11.84 12.03 8.14
N ALA A 3 -11.58 13.34 8.15
CA ALA A 3 -12.43 14.31 8.83
C ALA A 3 -13.88 14.30 8.31
N ARG A 4 -14.05 14.26 6.98
CA ARG A 4 -15.37 14.19 6.34
C ARG A 4 -16.10 12.87 6.64
N ALA A 5 -15.36 11.75 6.71
CA ALA A 5 -15.92 10.45 7.09
C ALA A 5 -16.42 10.44 8.55
N ALA A 6 -15.61 10.97 9.47
CA ALA A 6 -15.97 11.08 10.88
C ALA A 6 -17.17 12.02 11.12
N ALA A 7 -17.29 13.09 10.31
CA ALA A 7 -18.41 14.01 10.32
C ALA A 7 -19.67 13.47 9.61
N GLY A 8 -19.59 12.31 8.94
CA GLY A 8 -20.71 11.73 8.19
C GLY A 8 -21.04 12.45 6.88
N GLU A 9 -20.11 13.26 6.36
CA GLU A 9 -20.27 14.01 5.11
C GLU A 9 -20.04 13.16 3.85
N ILE A 10 -19.46 11.97 4.00
CA ILE A 10 -19.17 11.04 2.91
C ILE A 10 -19.52 9.61 3.28
N GLN A 11 -19.87 8.83 2.26
CA GLN A 11 -20.25 7.43 2.41
C GLN A 11 -19.12 6.49 1.94
N PRO A 12 -19.08 5.23 2.44
CA PRO A 12 -18.21 4.21 1.86
C PRO A 12 -18.37 4.11 0.33
N GLY A 13 -17.27 3.84 -0.37
CA GLY A 13 -17.20 3.91 -1.83
C GLY A 13 -16.80 5.29 -2.37
N THR A 14 -16.80 6.35 -1.55
CA THR A 14 -16.34 7.68 -1.99
C THR A 14 -14.87 7.63 -2.43
N LEU A 15 -14.61 8.12 -3.65
CA LEU A 15 -13.29 8.29 -4.24
C LEU A 15 -12.98 9.79 -4.40
N TYR A 16 -11.83 10.23 -3.90
CA TYR A 16 -11.25 11.52 -4.21
C TYR A 16 -10.00 11.36 -5.05
N VAL A 17 -9.87 12.17 -6.08
CA VAL A 17 -8.68 12.25 -6.93
C VAL A 17 -8.16 13.67 -6.85
N ALA A 18 -6.85 13.82 -6.71
CA ALA A 18 -6.19 15.11 -6.65
C ALA A 18 -5.09 15.19 -7.72
N ASP A 19 -4.97 16.33 -8.38
CA ASP A 19 -3.87 16.56 -9.32
C ASP A 19 -2.55 16.84 -8.58
N THR A 20 -2.61 17.40 -7.36
CA THR A 20 -1.47 17.60 -6.44
C THR A 20 -1.93 17.50 -4.98
N GLN A 21 -1.01 17.24 -4.06
CA GLN A 21 -1.25 17.30 -2.61
C GLN A 21 -0.23 18.25 -1.97
N THR A 22 -0.71 19.27 -1.27
CA THR A 22 0.14 20.25 -0.57
C THR A 22 0.72 19.72 0.74
N ALA A 23 0.07 18.71 1.33
CA ALA A 23 0.48 18.05 2.57
C ALA A 23 0.32 16.53 2.45
N GLY A 24 0.86 15.96 1.36
CA GLY A 24 0.85 14.51 1.12
C GLY A 24 1.60 13.77 2.24
N ARG A 25 0.96 12.75 2.82
CA ARG A 25 1.52 11.95 3.92
C ARG A 25 1.77 10.52 3.47
N GLY A 26 2.94 10.00 3.84
CA GLY A 26 3.25 8.59 3.93
C GLY A 26 3.13 8.11 5.39
N ARG A 27 3.59 6.88 5.64
CA ARG A 27 3.64 6.33 7.00
C ARG A 27 4.67 7.09 7.85
N HIS A 28 4.46 7.07 9.17
CA HIS A 28 5.33 7.71 10.17
C HIS A 28 5.66 9.18 9.84
N GLU A 29 4.64 9.95 9.42
CA GLU A 29 4.73 11.39 9.09
C GLU A 29 5.72 11.74 7.97
N ARG A 30 6.17 10.76 7.19
CA ARG A 30 7.00 11.02 6.00
C ARG A 30 6.18 11.80 4.97
N THR A 31 6.80 12.77 4.31
CA THR A 31 6.14 13.51 3.24
C THR A 31 6.07 12.68 1.95
N TRP A 32 4.94 12.74 1.25
CA TRP A 32 4.77 12.20 -0.10
C TRP A 32 4.80 13.33 -1.14
N ALA A 33 5.86 13.39 -1.94
CA ALA A 33 6.03 14.40 -2.99
C ALA A 33 4.98 14.25 -4.09
N SER A 34 4.22 15.32 -4.32
CA SER A 34 2.99 15.27 -5.14
C SER A 34 2.93 16.33 -6.25
N PRO A 35 3.85 16.33 -7.25
CA PRO A 35 3.83 17.34 -8.32
C PRO A 35 2.55 17.28 -9.16
N ALA A 36 2.03 18.46 -9.53
CA ALA A 36 0.82 18.61 -10.33
C ALA A 36 0.94 18.02 -11.74
N GLY A 37 -0.17 17.57 -12.31
CA GLY A 37 -0.33 17.20 -13.73
C GLY A 37 0.31 15.90 -14.19
N GLN A 38 1.18 15.27 -13.39
CA GLN A 38 2.04 14.18 -13.87
C GLN A 38 1.70 12.81 -13.29
N ASN A 39 1.11 12.78 -12.11
CA ASN A 39 0.99 11.57 -11.30
C ASN A 39 -0.45 11.31 -10.89
N LEU A 40 -0.68 10.21 -10.18
CA LEU A 40 -2.01 9.83 -9.71
C LEU A 40 -2.01 9.76 -8.18
N TYR A 41 -2.86 10.59 -7.59
CA TYR A 41 -3.07 10.68 -6.15
C TYR A 41 -4.56 10.52 -5.89
N PHE A 42 -4.94 9.51 -5.12
CA PHE A 42 -6.33 9.32 -4.77
C PHE A 42 -6.52 8.77 -3.37
N ASN A 43 -7.71 9.01 -2.82
CA ASN A 43 -8.19 8.42 -1.59
C ASN A 43 -9.50 7.70 -1.84
N ILE A 44 -9.64 6.48 -1.33
CA ILE A 44 -10.90 5.72 -1.35
C ILE A 44 -11.31 5.32 0.06
N LEU A 45 -12.61 5.41 0.36
CA LEU A 45 -13.18 4.97 1.62
C LEU A 45 -13.77 3.57 1.47
N ILE A 46 -13.10 2.54 1.98
CA ILE A 46 -13.49 1.13 1.81
C ILE A 46 -14.24 0.66 3.06
N PRO A 47 -15.48 0.16 2.98
CA PRO A 47 -16.20 -0.34 4.15
C PRO A 47 -15.58 -1.66 4.65
N LEU A 48 -15.44 -1.79 5.97
CA LEU A 48 -15.02 -3.04 6.63
C LEU A 48 -16.21 -3.97 6.95
N GLU A 49 -17.39 -3.70 6.39
CA GLU A 49 -18.51 -4.64 6.47
C GLU A 49 -18.09 -6.02 5.93
N GLY A 50 -18.36 -7.07 6.72
CA GLY A 50 -17.93 -8.44 6.44
C GLY A 50 -16.43 -8.70 6.66
N ILE A 51 -15.66 -7.73 7.18
CA ILE A 51 -14.22 -7.86 7.44
C ILE A 51 -13.97 -7.62 8.94
N PRO A 52 -13.42 -8.61 9.69
CA PRO A 52 -13.05 -8.39 11.09
C PRO A 52 -12.07 -7.23 11.23
N LEU A 53 -12.24 -6.39 12.26
CA LEU A 53 -11.35 -5.25 12.50
C LEU A 53 -9.87 -5.67 12.66
N ALA A 54 -9.62 -6.85 13.22
CA ALA A 54 -8.28 -7.43 13.33
C ALA A 54 -7.61 -7.68 11.96
N SER A 55 -8.41 -7.85 10.90
CA SER A 55 -7.96 -8.04 9.52
C SER A 55 -7.84 -6.71 8.75
N ALA A 56 -8.13 -5.56 9.35
CA ALA A 56 -8.00 -4.26 8.69
C ALA A 56 -6.61 -4.00 8.06
N PRO A 57 -5.46 -4.36 8.67
CA PRO A 57 -4.15 -4.18 8.05
C PRO A 57 -3.98 -4.95 6.74
N GLN A 58 -4.62 -6.12 6.61
CA GLN A 58 -4.55 -6.99 5.44
C GLN A 58 -5.16 -6.32 4.19
N VAL A 59 -6.11 -5.40 4.35
CA VAL A 59 -6.71 -4.63 3.24
C VAL A 59 -5.63 -3.84 2.47
N THR A 60 -4.60 -3.35 3.16
CA THR A 60 -3.47 -2.65 2.53
C THR A 60 -2.67 -3.60 1.65
N GLN A 61 -2.44 -4.82 2.11
CA GLN A 61 -1.68 -5.84 1.39
C GLN A 61 -2.45 -6.33 0.16
N VAL A 62 -3.77 -6.56 0.32
CA VAL A 62 -4.68 -6.87 -0.79
C VAL A 62 -4.58 -5.79 -1.88
N ALA A 63 -4.66 -4.51 -1.50
CA ALA A 63 -4.55 -3.42 -2.46
C ALA A 63 -3.16 -3.34 -3.12
N ALA A 64 -2.08 -3.44 -2.34
CA ALA A 64 -0.71 -3.35 -2.85
C ALA A 64 -0.43 -4.43 -3.89
N LEU A 65 -0.79 -5.69 -3.60
CA LEU A 65 -0.57 -6.78 -4.54
C LEU A 65 -1.48 -6.67 -5.77
N THR A 66 -2.76 -6.32 -5.58
CA THR A 66 -3.71 -6.14 -6.69
C THR A 66 -3.22 -5.06 -7.66
N PHE A 67 -2.70 -3.94 -7.15
CA PHE A 67 -2.13 -2.89 -7.99
C PHE A 67 -0.82 -3.35 -8.63
N ALA A 68 0.03 -4.08 -7.91
CA ALA A 68 1.27 -4.61 -8.46
C ALA A 68 1.02 -5.55 -9.66
N GLU A 69 -0.02 -6.37 -9.61
CA GLU A 69 -0.42 -7.24 -10.74
C GLU A 69 -0.88 -6.42 -11.97
N VAL A 70 -1.61 -5.32 -11.75
CA VAL A 70 -1.97 -4.37 -12.82
C VAL A 70 -0.72 -3.74 -13.43
N PHE A 71 0.20 -3.23 -12.59
CA PHE A 71 1.43 -2.61 -13.08
C PHE A 71 2.36 -3.59 -13.78
N LYS A 72 2.45 -4.83 -13.28
CA LYS A 72 3.19 -5.90 -13.95
C LYS A 72 2.61 -6.19 -15.32
N SER A 73 1.28 -6.23 -15.46
CA SER A 73 0.62 -6.45 -16.75
C SER A 73 0.95 -5.34 -17.75
N LEU A 74 0.95 -4.08 -17.30
CA LEU A 74 1.37 -2.93 -18.14
C LEU A 74 2.85 -3.00 -18.54
N GLN A 75 3.72 -3.43 -17.61
CA GLN A 75 5.14 -3.65 -17.89
C GLN A 75 5.32 -4.76 -18.93
N ASP A 76 4.67 -5.91 -18.76
CA ASP A 76 4.75 -7.06 -19.67
C ASP A 76 4.22 -6.72 -21.07
N GLU A 77 3.10 -6.01 -21.15
CA GLU A 77 2.55 -5.52 -22.42
C GLU A 77 3.54 -4.58 -23.12
N SER A 78 4.09 -3.60 -22.40
CA SER A 78 5.09 -2.67 -22.95
C SER A 78 6.36 -3.40 -23.40
N ASN A 79 6.81 -4.41 -22.66
CA ASN A 79 7.94 -5.25 -23.03
C ASN A 79 7.67 -6.04 -24.32
N ALA A 80 6.48 -6.64 -24.44
CA ALA A 80 6.07 -7.40 -25.62
C ALA A 80 6.00 -6.52 -26.89
N HIS A 81 5.69 -5.23 -26.73
CA HIS A 81 5.72 -4.24 -27.81
C HIS A 81 7.09 -3.60 -28.05
N GLY A 82 8.14 -3.98 -27.31
CA GLY A 82 9.48 -3.40 -27.45
C GLY A 82 9.62 -1.96 -26.94
N LEU A 83 8.66 -1.49 -26.13
CA LEU A 83 8.63 -0.14 -25.55
C LEU A 83 9.18 -0.13 -24.12
N GLY A 84 8.99 -1.22 -23.38
CA GLY A 84 9.35 -1.30 -21.97
C GLY A 84 10.84 -1.18 -21.70
N ASN A 85 11.20 -0.48 -20.62
CA ASN A 85 12.59 -0.31 -20.22
C ASN A 85 13.10 -1.58 -19.52
N GLN A 86 13.86 -2.41 -20.23
CA GLN A 86 14.38 -3.66 -19.68
C GLN A 86 15.43 -3.46 -18.57
N SER A 87 15.96 -2.24 -18.40
CA SER A 87 17.03 -1.97 -17.43
C SER A 87 16.53 -1.73 -16.00
N VAL A 88 15.24 -1.42 -15.82
CA VAL A 88 14.68 -1.03 -14.50
C VAL A 88 14.24 -2.21 -13.63
N GLY A 89 14.41 -3.45 -14.09
CA GLY A 89 14.02 -4.66 -13.38
C GLY A 89 12.53 -4.98 -13.49
N LYS A 90 11.99 -5.75 -12.55
CA LYS A 90 10.59 -6.21 -12.55
C LYS A 90 9.78 -5.50 -11.48
N VAL A 91 8.47 -5.34 -11.73
CA VAL A 91 7.50 -4.90 -10.71
C VAL A 91 7.44 -5.93 -9.57
N THR A 92 7.61 -5.44 -8.34
CA THR A 92 7.61 -6.22 -7.10
C THR A 92 6.86 -5.49 -5.99
N VAL A 93 6.49 -6.23 -4.95
CA VAL A 93 5.92 -5.68 -3.72
C VAL A 93 6.98 -5.66 -2.63
N LYS A 94 6.93 -4.64 -1.76
CA LYS A 94 7.64 -4.62 -0.47
C LYS A 94 6.64 -4.49 0.64
N TRP A 95 6.71 -5.45 1.57
CA TRP A 95 5.78 -5.51 2.68
C TRP A 95 5.81 -4.23 3.53
N PRO A 96 4.66 -3.73 4.00
CA PRO A 96 3.29 -4.20 3.71
C PRO A 96 2.59 -3.42 2.59
N ASN A 97 3.16 -2.34 2.06
CA ASN A 97 2.39 -1.28 1.40
C ASN A 97 3.08 -0.57 0.22
N ASP A 98 4.26 -1.03 -0.18
CA ASP A 98 5.07 -0.39 -1.20
C ASP A 98 5.14 -1.25 -2.47
N ILE A 99 5.15 -0.61 -3.63
CA ILE A 99 5.35 -1.27 -4.92
C ILE A 99 6.55 -0.62 -5.61
N LEU A 100 7.42 -1.49 -6.13
CA LEU A 100 8.72 -1.14 -6.68
C LEU A 100 8.87 -1.71 -8.08
N CYS A 101 9.82 -1.16 -8.84
CA CYS A 101 10.40 -1.83 -9.99
C CYS A 101 11.91 -1.91 -9.77
N GLY A 102 12.45 -3.12 -9.75
CA GLY A 102 13.80 -3.35 -9.22
C GLY A 102 13.87 -2.88 -7.76
N LYS A 103 14.78 -1.96 -7.45
CA LYS A 103 14.90 -1.35 -6.10
C LYS A 103 14.18 0.00 -5.97
N SER A 104 13.58 0.50 -7.05
CA SER A 104 13.03 1.85 -7.13
C SER A 104 11.55 1.86 -6.80
N LYS A 105 11.14 2.66 -5.81
CA LYS A 105 9.72 2.80 -5.43
C LYS A 105 8.97 3.70 -6.41
N PHE A 106 7.76 3.33 -6.78
CA PHE A 106 6.88 4.18 -7.59
C PHE A 106 5.44 4.26 -7.09
N CYS A 107 5.01 3.33 -6.22
CA CYS A 107 3.69 3.41 -5.59
C CYS A 107 3.79 3.15 -4.09
N GLY A 108 3.02 3.91 -3.32
CA GLY A 108 2.87 3.74 -1.87
C GLY A 108 1.42 3.85 -1.47
N ILE A 109 1.01 2.98 -0.55
CA ILE A 109 -0.35 2.95 0.00
C ILE A 109 -0.29 3.32 1.48
N LEU A 110 -1.19 4.18 1.91
CA LEU A 110 -1.43 4.51 3.32
C LEU A 110 -2.89 4.23 3.64
N ALA A 111 -3.13 3.24 4.48
CA ALA A 111 -4.47 2.89 4.92
C ALA A 111 -4.61 3.10 6.41
N GLU A 112 -5.69 3.76 6.80
CA GLU A 112 -6.01 4.08 8.18
C GLU A 112 -7.45 3.67 8.46
N VAL A 113 -7.67 2.99 9.59
CA VAL A 113 -9.04 2.73 10.07
C VAL A 113 -9.66 4.06 10.48
N VAL A 114 -10.85 4.31 9.97
CA VAL A 114 -11.72 5.43 10.36
C VAL A 114 -13.09 4.90 10.73
N TYR A 115 -13.80 5.68 11.51
CA TYR A 115 -15.16 5.40 11.95
C TYR A 115 -16.09 6.37 11.23
N VAL A 116 -17.00 5.83 10.42
CA VAL A 116 -17.93 6.60 9.60
C VAL A 116 -19.22 6.78 10.38
N ASN A 117 -19.61 8.04 10.59
CA ASN A 117 -20.87 8.36 11.23
C ASN A 117 -21.98 8.44 10.15
N GLN A 118 -23.01 7.58 10.22
CA GLN A 118 -24.10 7.59 9.24
C GLN A 118 -25.32 8.39 9.71
N VAL A 119 -25.10 9.63 10.19
CA VAL A 119 -26.16 10.51 10.71
C VAL A 119 -27.30 10.74 9.73
N GLN A 120 -27.04 10.68 8.42
CA GLN A 120 -28.04 11.02 7.39
C GLN A 120 -28.90 9.84 6.88
N HIS A 121 -28.51 8.58 7.12
CA HIS A 121 -29.21 7.42 6.55
C HIS A 121 -29.48 6.28 7.53
N ASP A 122 -28.82 6.27 8.68
CA ASP A 122 -29.07 5.30 9.73
C ASP A 122 -29.53 6.01 11.01
N SER A 123 -30.85 5.97 11.24
CA SER A 123 -31.48 6.45 12.46
C SER A 123 -31.07 5.66 13.71
N SER A 124 -30.31 4.56 13.59
CA SER A 124 -29.76 3.83 14.72
C SER A 124 -28.54 4.51 15.36
N GLY A 125 -27.93 5.50 14.67
CA GLY A 125 -26.74 6.20 15.13
C GLY A 125 -25.49 5.30 15.18
N GLN A 126 -25.49 4.19 14.44
CA GLN A 126 -24.40 3.24 14.46
C GLN A 126 -23.19 3.76 13.67
N VAL A 127 -22.02 3.60 14.28
CA VAL A 127 -20.74 4.01 13.70
C VAL A 127 -20.10 2.79 13.07
N HIS A 128 -19.80 2.87 11.77
CA HIS A 128 -19.26 1.75 11.02
C HIS A 128 -17.76 1.93 10.73
N PRO A 129 -16.92 0.92 10.99
CA PRO A 129 -15.51 1.01 10.66
C PRO A 129 -15.30 0.92 9.14
N ALA A 130 -14.35 1.71 8.64
CA ALA A 130 -13.93 1.74 7.25
C ALA A 130 -12.43 1.98 7.16
N ILE A 131 -11.84 1.73 5.98
CA ILE A 131 -10.46 2.10 5.66
C ILE A 131 -10.47 3.35 4.80
N SER A 132 -9.83 4.42 5.29
CA SER A 132 -9.42 5.54 4.45
C SER A 132 -8.09 5.17 3.81
N MET A 133 -8.10 4.76 2.54
CA MET A 133 -6.91 4.36 1.80
C MET A 133 -6.45 5.49 0.88
N GLY A 134 -5.31 6.10 1.17
CA GLY A 134 -4.58 6.98 0.27
C GLY A 134 -3.56 6.22 -0.57
N VAL A 135 -3.51 6.53 -1.86
CA VAL A 135 -2.62 5.89 -2.82
C VAL A 135 -1.90 6.98 -3.61
N GLY A 136 -0.57 6.93 -3.59
CA GLY A 136 0.28 7.80 -4.39
C GLY A 136 1.06 6.97 -5.40
N ILE A 137 0.97 7.34 -6.68
CA ILE A 137 1.62 6.64 -7.79
C ILE A 137 2.40 7.66 -8.63
N ASN A 138 3.69 7.41 -8.82
CA ASN A 138 4.51 8.13 -9.77
C ASN A 138 4.22 7.57 -11.17
N VAL A 139 3.51 8.33 -12.00
CA VAL A 139 3.02 7.91 -13.31
C VAL A 139 3.89 8.47 -14.42
N ASN A 140 3.78 9.76 -14.73
CA ASN A 140 4.42 10.39 -15.89
C ASN A 140 5.55 11.37 -15.53
N SER A 141 5.80 11.60 -14.24
CA SER A 141 6.92 12.44 -13.78
C SER A 141 8.27 11.85 -14.17
N SER A 142 9.31 12.68 -14.07
CA SER A 142 10.69 12.21 -14.23
C SER A 142 11.21 11.64 -12.90
N PRO A 143 11.89 10.49 -12.88
CA PRO A 143 12.61 10.02 -11.70
C PRO A 143 13.56 11.08 -11.11
N LEU A 144 14.14 11.94 -11.96
CA LEU A 144 15.05 13.01 -11.56
C LEU A 144 14.37 14.07 -10.68
N ASP A 145 13.05 14.25 -10.80
CA ASP A 145 12.28 15.20 -9.96
C ASP A 145 12.34 14.80 -8.47
N TYR A 146 12.72 13.56 -8.17
CA TYR A 146 12.79 12.98 -6.84
C TYR A 146 14.21 12.78 -6.32
N ALA A 147 15.23 13.29 -7.01
CA ALA A 147 16.64 13.14 -6.60
C ALA A 147 16.91 13.63 -5.17
N HIS A 148 16.16 14.63 -4.71
CA HIS A 148 16.23 15.19 -3.36
C HIS A 148 15.77 14.23 -2.24
N LEU A 149 15.08 13.13 -2.58
CA LEU A 149 14.56 12.18 -1.58
C LEU A 149 15.62 11.21 -1.04
N GLY A 150 16.83 11.18 -1.60
CA GLY A 150 17.92 10.31 -1.13
C GLY A 150 17.64 8.81 -1.23
N ARG A 151 16.67 8.41 -2.07
CA ARG A 151 16.27 7.01 -2.28
C ARG A 151 15.92 6.76 -3.73
N ALA A 152 15.99 5.50 -4.15
CA ALA A 152 15.64 5.08 -5.50
C ALA A 152 14.13 5.25 -5.77
N VAL A 153 13.82 5.99 -6.83
CA VAL A 153 12.45 6.26 -7.30
C VAL A 153 12.40 5.99 -8.79
N THR A 154 11.28 5.45 -9.27
CA THR A 154 10.97 5.32 -10.70
C THR A 154 9.51 5.72 -10.93
N THR A 155 9.08 5.69 -12.19
CA THR A 155 7.73 6.06 -12.61
C THR A 155 7.19 5.05 -13.62
N LEU A 156 5.87 4.91 -13.74
CA LEU A 156 5.29 4.00 -14.73
C LEU A 156 5.70 4.35 -16.16
N LYS A 157 5.89 5.63 -16.47
CA LYS A 157 6.41 6.08 -17.76
C LYS A 157 7.82 5.55 -18.02
N ASP A 158 8.69 5.58 -17.02
CA ASP A 158 10.05 5.06 -17.13
C ASP A 158 10.05 3.53 -17.26
N ILE A 159 9.20 2.84 -16.50
CA ILE A 159 9.02 1.38 -16.57
C ILE A 159 8.51 0.95 -17.96
N CYS A 160 7.46 1.60 -18.45
CA CYS A 160 6.77 1.22 -19.69
C CYS A 160 7.38 1.85 -20.95
N GLY A 161 8.33 2.79 -20.80
CA GLY A 161 8.94 3.58 -21.88
C GLY A 161 7.99 4.55 -22.59
N GLN A 162 6.76 4.74 -22.08
CA GLN A 162 5.72 5.56 -22.72
C GLN A 162 4.82 6.23 -21.68
N LYS A 163 4.18 7.34 -22.06
CA LYS A 163 3.22 8.02 -21.17
C LYS A 163 2.01 7.12 -20.91
N ILE A 164 1.59 7.08 -19.65
CA ILE A 164 0.40 6.33 -19.22
C ILE A 164 -0.78 7.29 -19.06
N ASN A 165 -1.94 6.91 -19.59
CA ASN A 165 -3.18 7.63 -19.36
C ASN A 165 -3.66 7.41 -17.92
N ARG A 166 -3.73 8.50 -17.13
CA ARG A 166 -3.99 8.45 -15.68
C ARG A 166 -5.42 8.03 -15.37
N GLU A 167 -6.37 8.46 -16.18
CA GLU A 167 -7.79 8.19 -16.00
C GLU A 167 -8.10 6.70 -16.25
N LYS A 168 -7.56 6.13 -17.34
CA LYS A 168 -7.64 4.70 -17.63
C LYS A 168 -6.97 3.87 -16.55
N LEU A 169 -5.79 4.31 -16.09
CA LEU A 169 -5.10 3.64 -14.99
C LEU A 169 -5.96 3.63 -13.72
N LEU A 170 -6.54 4.78 -13.33
CA LEU A 170 -7.42 4.86 -12.18
C LEU A 170 -8.62 3.91 -12.30
N GLN A 171 -9.30 3.88 -13.45
CA GLN A 171 -10.43 2.98 -13.69
C GLN A 171 -10.03 1.51 -13.51
N MET A 172 -8.88 1.11 -14.09
CA MET A 172 -8.35 -0.25 -13.95
C MET A 172 -8.03 -0.59 -12.49
N LEU A 173 -7.38 0.32 -11.76
CA LEU A 173 -7.02 0.08 -10.36
C LEU A 173 -8.26 -0.05 -9.48
N ILE A 174 -9.24 0.83 -9.63
CA ILE A 174 -10.47 0.81 -8.82
C ILE A 174 -11.30 -0.44 -9.11
N ALA A 175 -11.47 -0.81 -10.39
CA ALA A 175 -12.23 -2.01 -10.76
C ALA A 175 -11.58 -3.30 -10.22
N ASN A 176 -10.25 -3.40 -10.25
CA ASN A 176 -9.54 -4.55 -9.69
C ASN A 176 -9.57 -4.55 -8.16
N LEU A 177 -9.44 -3.39 -7.52
CA LEU A 177 -9.57 -3.26 -6.07
C LEU A 177 -10.95 -3.69 -5.58
N GLU A 178 -12.03 -3.25 -6.22
CA GLU A 178 -13.39 -3.63 -5.84
C GLU A 178 -13.58 -5.15 -5.87
N ARG A 179 -13.14 -5.81 -6.96
CA ARG A 179 -13.16 -7.27 -7.08
C ARG A 179 -12.32 -7.94 -5.99
N ALA A 180 -11.12 -7.42 -5.75
CA ALA A 180 -10.19 -7.96 -4.75
C ALA A 180 -10.76 -7.87 -3.33
N ILE A 181 -11.40 -6.75 -2.97
CA ILE A 181 -12.06 -6.59 -1.67
C ILE A 181 -13.25 -7.55 -1.54
N GLY A 182 -14.04 -7.76 -2.59
CA GLY A 182 -15.11 -8.76 -2.61
C GLY A 182 -14.59 -10.18 -2.36
N GLN A 183 -13.50 -10.57 -3.02
CA GLN A 183 -12.84 -11.86 -2.81
C GLN A 183 -12.22 -11.96 -1.40
N PHE A 184 -11.63 -10.88 -0.89
CA PHE A 184 -11.04 -10.84 0.45
C PHE A 184 -12.09 -11.05 1.55
N ARG A 185 -13.29 -10.49 1.39
CA ARG A 185 -14.43 -10.77 2.29
C ARG A 185 -14.81 -12.26 2.31
N ALA A 186 -14.77 -12.91 1.15
CA ALA A 186 -15.18 -14.31 1.03
C ALA A 186 -14.11 -15.31 1.49
N PHE A 187 -12.82 -15.02 1.25
CA PHE A 187 -11.74 -16.00 1.38
C PHE A 187 -10.63 -15.61 2.36
N GLY A 188 -10.68 -14.39 2.92
CA GLY A 188 -9.57 -13.81 3.69
C GLY A 188 -8.34 -13.56 2.82
N ILE A 189 -7.18 -13.31 3.45
CA ILE A 189 -5.96 -12.89 2.73
C ILE A 189 -5.21 -14.04 2.04
N ARG A 190 -5.54 -15.30 2.34
CA ARG A 190 -4.78 -16.48 1.87
C ARG A 190 -4.45 -16.48 0.36
N PRO A 191 -5.37 -16.13 -0.57
CA PRO A 191 -5.05 -16.05 -2.00
C PRO A 191 -3.93 -15.05 -2.32
N TRP A 192 -3.87 -13.93 -1.59
CA TRP A 192 -2.86 -12.89 -1.78
C TRP A 192 -1.52 -13.27 -1.18
N VAL A 193 -1.45 -14.04 -0.07
CA VAL A 193 -0.15 -14.42 0.52
C VAL A 193 0.71 -15.20 -0.48
N ALA A 194 0.12 -16.18 -1.17
CA ALA A 194 0.85 -16.98 -2.15
C ALA A 194 1.32 -16.13 -3.35
N ALA A 195 0.50 -15.19 -3.81
CA ALA A 195 0.85 -14.26 -4.89
C ALA A 195 1.90 -13.22 -4.43
N TRP A 196 1.83 -12.77 -3.19
CA TRP A 196 2.79 -11.86 -2.58
C TRP A 196 4.18 -12.46 -2.60
N LYS A 197 4.34 -13.69 -2.11
CA LYS A 197 5.63 -14.40 -2.10
C LYS A 197 6.25 -14.52 -3.50
N ARG A 198 5.44 -14.61 -4.57
CA ARG A 198 5.94 -14.66 -5.96
C ARG A 198 6.39 -13.30 -6.50
N MET A 199 5.88 -12.20 -5.94
CA MET A 199 6.21 -10.83 -6.34
C MET A 199 7.13 -10.12 -5.34
N ASP A 200 7.48 -10.77 -4.24
CA ASP A 200 8.44 -10.30 -3.26
C ASP A 200 9.88 -10.58 -3.73
N GLN A 201 10.83 -9.76 -3.27
CA GLN A 201 12.27 -9.95 -3.52
C GLN A 201 13.12 -9.83 -2.24
N PHE A 202 12.48 -9.76 -1.07
CA PHE A 202 13.08 -9.40 0.21
C PHE A 202 13.04 -10.53 1.24
N ILE A 203 12.24 -11.58 1.04
CA ILE A 203 12.32 -12.80 1.85
C ILE A 203 13.74 -13.37 1.76
N GLY A 204 14.34 -13.63 2.93
CA GLY A 204 15.74 -14.02 3.09
C GLY A 204 16.73 -12.85 3.18
N ALA A 205 16.32 -11.62 2.87
CA ALA A 205 17.17 -10.45 2.97
C ALA A 205 17.26 -9.90 4.40
N ARG A 206 18.33 -9.16 4.66
CA ARG A 206 18.46 -8.35 5.88
C ARG A 206 17.69 -7.05 5.72
N GLY A 207 17.20 -6.53 6.84
CA GLY A 207 16.52 -5.25 6.89
C GLY A 207 16.32 -4.75 8.31
N THR A 208 15.69 -3.58 8.41
CA THR A 208 15.26 -2.96 9.66
C THR A 208 13.75 -2.83 9.65
N ILE A 209 13.09 -3.37 10.67
CA ILE A 209 11.69 -3.05 10.95
C ILE A 209 11.62 -1.87 11.90
N VAL A 210 10.80 -0.88 11.56
CA VAL A 210 10.42 0.23 12.44
C VAL A 210 9.00 -0.04 12.91
N VAL A 211 8.88 -0.56 14.12
CA VAL A 211 7.61 -0.94 14.74
C VAL A 211 7.16 0.18 15.68
N ASN A 212 5.91 0.61 15.54
CA ASN A 212 5.25 1.41 16.57
C ASN A 212 4.57 0.47 17.58
N ASN A 213 3.97 1.02 18.63
CA ASN A 213 3.25 0.24 19.65
C ASN A 213 2.23 -0.72 18.99
N ARG A 214 2.10 -1.94 19.54
CA ARG A 214 1.12 -2.98 19.13
C ARG A 214 1.30 -3.60 17.74
N CYS A 215 2.51 -3.55 17.20
CA CYS A 215 2.81 -4.02 15.85
C CYS A 215 3.40 -5.43 15.80
N THR A 216 3.85 -5.98 16.94
CA THR A 216 4.38 -7.34 17.05
C THR A 216 3.66 -8.14 18.12
N ASP A 217 3.80 -9.46 18.07
CA ASP A 217 3.35 -10.39 19.10
C ASP A 217 3.96 -10.10 20.49
N GLN A 218 5.20 -9.57 20.54
CA GLN A 218 5.88 -9.25 21.80
C GLN A 218 5.50 -7.89 22.42
N ASN A 219 4.93 -6.94 21.67
CA ASN A 219 4.63 -5.59 22.17
C ASN A 219 3.16 -5.18 21.98
N ARG A 220 2.27 -6.17 21.92
CA ARG A 220 0.82 -5.99 21.73
C ARG A 220 0.16 -5.11 22.80
N GLU A 221 0.75 -5.02 24.00
CA GLU A 221 0.19 -4.32 25.17
C GLU A 221 1.02 -3.13 25.67
N SER A 222 2.23 -2.92 25.14
CA SER A 222 3.19 -1.93 25.66
C SER A 222 2.95 -0.52 25.12
N GLY A 223 3.13 0.50 25.98
CA GLY A 223 3.03 1.93 25.63
C GLY A 223 4.38 2.60 25.30
N ASP A 224 4.30 3.50 24.32
CA ASP A 224 5.21 4.51 23.74
C ASP A 224 6.64 4.19 23.25
N GLY A 225 6.83 4.36 21.93
CA GLY A 225 8.11 4.50 21.24
C GLY A 225 8.16 3.74 19.91
N ALA A 226 8.68 4.35 18.85
CA ALA A 226 9.05 3.61 17.64
C ALA A 226 10.36 2.84 17.92
N ILE A 227 10.32 1.52 17.85
CA ILE A 227 11.48 0.66 18.05
C ILE A 227 12.01 0.23 16.69
N LYS A 228 13.31 0.40 16.48
CA LYS A 228 14.01 -0.14 15.32
C LYS A 228 14.63 -1.48 15.68
N LYS A 229 14.31 -2.52 14.91
CA LYS A 229 14.92 -3.85 15.07
C LYS A 229 15.58 -4.26 13.77
N ASN A 230 16.85 -4.63 13.84
CA ASN A 230 17.62 -5.15 12.70
C ASN A 230 17.56 -6.67 12.70
N GLY A 231 17.59 -7.27 11.52
CA GLY A 231 17.44 -8.71 11.40
C GLY A 231 17.25 -9.17 9.96
N THR A 232 16.69 -10.37 9.83
CA THR A 232 16.42 -11.05 8.56
C THR A 232 14.93 -11.33 8.40
N ILE A 233 14.40 -11.07 7.21
CA ILE A 233 13.04 -11.41 6.84
C ILE A 233 13.00 -12.92 6.56
N LEU A 234 12.30 -13.70 7.39
CA LEU A 234 12.24 -15.14 7.23
C LEU A 234 11.17 -15.57 6.24
N ASP A 235 9.95 -15.05 6.40
CA ASP A 235 8.82 -15.40 5.54
C ASP A 235 7.64 -14.43 5.75
N MET A 236 6.57 -14.61 4.96
CA MET A 236 5.23 -14.08 5.22
C MET A 236 4.30 -15.22 5.65
N GLN A 237 3.60 -15.05 6.78
CA GLN A 237 2.69 -16.05 7.32
C GLN A 237 1.34 -16.06 6.57
N GLU A 238 0.50 -17.06 6.84
CA GLU A 238 -0.81 -17.24 6.17
C GLU A 238 -1.79 -16.08 6.42
N ASP A 239 -1.62 -15.35 7.52
CA ASP A 239 -2.39 -14.17 7.87
C ASP A 239 -1.78 -12.86 7.30
N GLY A 240 -0.72 -12.96 6.51
CA GLY A 240 -0.01 -11.84 5.91
C GLY A 240 0.92 -11.06 6.85
N SER A 241 1.10 -11.52 8.08
CA SER A 241 2.14 -10.99 8.96
C SER A 241 3.54 -11.40 8.48
N LEU A 242 4.55 -10.57 8.78
CA LEU A 242 5.94 -10.84 8.47
C LEU A 242 6.58 -11.64 9.61
N LEU A 243 7.26 -12.74 9.29
CA LEU A 243 8.10 -13.46 10.24
C LEU A 243 9.52 -12.88 10.16
N PHE A 244 9.98 -12.27 11.25
CA PHE A 244 11.25 -11.54 11.29
C PHE A 244 12.17 -12.08 12.37
N LYS A 245 13.42 -12.39 12.02
CA LYS A 245 14.44 -12.82 12.97
C LYS A 245 15.35 -11.65 13.32
N CYS A 246 15.25 -11.14 14.54
CA CYS A 246 16.09 -10.09 15.07
C CYS A 246 17.54 -10.56 15.26
N ASP A 247 18.48 -9.61 15.26
CA ASP A 247 19.91 -9.89 15.44
C ASP A 247 20.26 -10.47 16.83
N ASP A 248 19.40 -10.27 17.84
CA ASP A 248 19.52 -10.91 19.17
C ASP A 248 19.06 -12.39 19.17
N GLY A 249 18.63 -12.91 18.01
CA GLY A 249 18.18 -14.28 17.82
C GLY A 249 16.67 -14.48 18.03
N THR A 250 15.96 -13.48 18.53
CA THR A 250 14.49 -13.56 18.70
C THR A 250 13.79 -13.61 17.34
N VAL A 251 12.68 -14.35 17.28
CA VAL A 251 11.81 -14.41 16.10
C VAL A 251 10.47 -13.80 16.49
N GLU A 252 10.01 -12.84 15.69
CA GLU A 252 8.81 -12.07 15.95
C GLU A 252 7.84 -12.15 14.79
N THR A 253 6.56 -12.18 15.12
CA THR A 253 5.48 -11.96 14.17
C THR A 253 5.16 -10.46 14.11
N VAL A 254 5.33 -9.86 12.93
CA VAL A 254 5.10 -8.43 12.69
C VAL A 254 3.85 -8.23 11.84
N TYR A 255 2.83 -7.60 12.41
CA TYR A 255 1.54 -7.37 11.74
C TYR A 255 1.52 -6.08 10.91
N SER A 256 2.34 -5.09 11.29
CA SER A 256 2.52 -3.84 10.56
C SER A 256 3.82 -3.16 10.99
N ALA A 257 4.70 -2.80 10.06
CA ALA A 257 5.90 -2.02 10.34
C ALA A 257 6.38 -1.32 9.09
N ASP A 258 7.19 -0.28 9.24
CA ASP A 258 7.98 0.22 8.12
C ASP A 258 9.18 -0.71 7.95
N LEU A 259 9.32 -1.29 6.76
CA LEU A 259 10.43 -2.16 6.41
C LEU A 259 11.46 -1.41 5.57
N GLU A 260 12.68 -1.31 6.07
CA GLU A 260 13.85 -0.73 5.41
C GLU A 260 14.80 -1.87 5.01
N ILE A 261 15.28 -1.83 3.77
CA ILE A 261 16.17 -2.85 3.16
C ILE A 261 17.49 -2.18 2.80
#